data_AF-A0A1G3TA95-F1
#
_entry.id   AF-A0A1G3TA95-F1
#
_cell.length_a   1.000
_cell.length_b   1.000
_cell.length_c   1.000
_cell.angle_alpha   90.00
_cell.angle_beta   90.00
_cell.angle_gamma   90.00
#
_symmetry.space_group_name_H-M   'P 1'
#
loop_
_entity.id
_entity.type
_entity.pdbx_description
1 polymer ?
#
loop_
_entity_poly.entity_id
_entity_poly.type
_entity_poly.pdbx_seq_one_letter_code
_entity_poly.pdbx_strand_id
1 'polypeptide(L)' 'MSEEEKNKNNPLHGVNLQHILETLVERYGFKELGNRIDIRCFLINPTISSCLRFLRKTPWARTKVEELYIRECKNK' A
#
# COMPACT_ATOMS: atom_id res chain seq x y z
N MET A 1 9.95 2.90 -24.96
CA MET A 1 9.45 4.03 -24.14
C MET A 1 8.19 3.54 -23.45
N SER A 2 8.09 3.27 -22.16
CA SER A 2 8.99 3.49 -21.01
C SER A 2 8.80 2.33 -20.04
N GLU A 3 9.82 2.10 -19.22
CA GLU A 3 10.11 0.86 -18.52
C GLU A 3 9.25 0.59 -17.27
N GLU A 4 9.24 -0.69 -16.88
CA GLU A 4 8.90 -1.27 -15.55
C GLU A 4 7.50 -1.88 -15.30
N GLU A 5 7.07 -2.75 -16.21
CA GLU A 5 6.39 -4.01 -15.87
C GLU A 5 7.35 -4.96 -15.11
N LYS A 6 7.74 -4.62 -13.88
CA LYS A 6 8.56 -5.52 -13.04
C LYS A 6 7.69 -6.43 -12.17
N ASN A 7 7.56 -7.65 -12.69
CA ASN A 7 7.51 -8.90 -11.94
C ASN A 7 6.13 -9.48 -11.59
N LYS A 8 5.55 -10.13 -12.62
CA LYS A 8 4.87 -11.43 -12.49
C LYS A 8 5.70 -12.39 -11.62
N ASN A 9 5.02 -13.18 -10.77
CA ASN A 9 5.51 -14.32 -9.96
C ASN A 9 5.91 -14.02 -8.51
N ASN A 10 4.94 -14.06 -7.59
CA ASN A 10 5.06 -14.94 -6.41
C ASN A 10 3.68 -15.18 -5.76
N PRO A 11 3.04 -16.34 -6.00
CA PRO A 11 1.68 -16.61 -5.55
C PRO A 11 1.53 -17.02 -4.07
N LEU A 12 2.59 -17.15 -3.25
CA LEU A 12 2.46 -17.78 -1.92
C LEU A 12 3.39 -17.30 -0.79
N HIS A 13 4.13 -16.18 -0.86
CA HIS A 13 5.06 -15.86 0.23
C HIS A 13 4.58 -14.75 1.18
N GLY A 14 3.93 -15.17 2.27
CA GLY A 14 3.88 -14.47 3.57
C GLY A 14 3.46 -13.00 3.52
N VAL A 15 2.16 -12.76 3.74
CA VAL A 15 1.51 -11.43 3.70
C VAL A 15 2.30 -10.42 4.55
N ASN A 16 3.11 -9.60 3.87
CA ASN A 16 3.93 -8.57 4.49
C ASN A 16 3.26 -7.21 4.32
N LEU A 17 3.63 -6.22 5.15
CA LEU A 17 3.12 -4.85 5.06
C LEU A 17 3.28 -4.25 3.65
N GLN A 18 4.34 -4.65 2.94
CA GLN A 18 4.57 -4.31 1.54
C GLN A 18 3.47 -4.84 0.63
N HIS A 19 3.10 -6.12 0.77
CA HIS A 19 2.07 -6.76 -0.05
C HIS A 19 0.69 -6.16 0.19
N ILE A 20 0.36 -5.87 1.45
CA ILE A 20 -0.88 -5.19 1.83
C ILE A 20 -0.97 -3.83 1.13
N LEU A 21 0.11 -3.06 1.21
CA LEU A 21 0.17 -1.74 0.60
C LEU A 21 0.09 -1.82 -0.93
N GLU A 22 0.84 -2.72 -1.57
CA GLU A 22 0.80 -2.93 -3.02
C GLU A 22 -0.61 -3.31 -3.49
N THR A 23 -1.27 -4.24 -2.81
CA THR A 23 -2.65 -4.66 -3.15
C THR A 23 -3.63 -3.49 -3.06
N LEU A 24 -3.54 -2.69 -1.98
CA LEU A 24 -4.39 -1.52 -1.80
C LEU A 24 -4.12 -0.44 -2.84
N VAL A 25 -2.85 -0.20 -3.17
CA VAL A 25 -2.44 0.77 -4.18
C VAL A 25 -2.86 0.32 -5.58
N GLU A 26 -2.76 -0.97 -5.90
CA GLU A 26 -3.20 -1.51 -7.19
C GLU A 26 -4.72 -1.39 -7.37
N ARG A 27 -5.49 -1.60 -6.29
CA ARG A 27 -6.96 -1.51 -6.31
C ARG A 27 -7.49 -0.08 -6.30
N TYR A 28 -6.93 0.79 -5.46
CA TYR A 28 -7.45 2.15 -5.20
C TYR A 28 -6.58 3.26 -5.78
N GLY A 29 -5.28 3.01 -5.94
CA GLY A 29 -4.30 4.05 -6.24
C GLY A 29 -3.91 4.88 -5.03
N PHE A 30 -2.75 5.52 -5.13
CA PHE A 30 -2.20 6.38 -4.07
C PHE A 30 -3.12 7.55 -3.70
N LYS A 31 -3.81 8.14 -4.69
CA LYS A 31 -4.66 9.32 -4.49
C LYS A 31 -5.86 9.02 -3.58
N GLU A 32 -6.51 7.89 -3.80
CA GLU A 32 -7.67 7.47 -3.00
C GLU A 32 -7.24 7.00 -1.60
N LEU A 33 -6.10 6.30 -1.50
CA LEU A 33 -5.52 5.94 -0.20
C LEU A 33 -5.14 7.16 0.62
N GLY A 34 -4.58 8.20 0.00
CA GLY A 34 -4.30 9.48 0.65
C GLY A 34 -5.55 10.23 1.11
N ASN A 35 -6.68 10.02 0.43
CA ASN A 35 -7.96 10.61 0.81
C ASN A 35 -8.64 9.84 1.96
N ARG A 36 -8.52 8.50 1.98
CA ARG A 36 -9.04 7.66 3.06
C ARG A 36 -8.17 7.70 4.31
N ILE A 37 -6.86 7.76 4.13
CA ILE A 37 -5.87 7.82 5.19
C ILE A 37 -5.01 9.04 4.89
N ASP A 38 -5.16 10.10 5.69
CA ASP A 38 -4.48 11.40 5.53
C ASP A 38 -2.95 11.25 5.73
N ILE A 39 -2.33 10.55 4.78
CA ILE A 39 -0.92 10.21 4.75
C ILE A 39 -0.36 10.93 3.54
N ARG A 40 0.34 12.03 3.84
CA ARG A 40 1.06 12.84 2.84
C ARG A 40 2.07 12.03 2.02
N CYS A 41 2.49 10.85 2.51
CA CYS A 41 3.40 9.97 1.77
C CYS A 41 2.84 9.58 0.39
N PHE A 42 1.52 9.41 0.27
CA PHE A 42 0.88 9.04 -1.00
C PHE A 42 0.74 10.21 -1.98
N LEU A 43 0.80 11.45 -1.50
CA LEU A 43 0.66 12.65 -2.32
C LEU A 43 2.00 13.24 -2.76
N ILE A 44 3.03 13.12 -1.92
CA ILE A 44 4.34 13.77 -2.15
C ILE A 44 5.33 12.82 -2.84
N ASN A 45 5.35 11.54 -2.49
CA ASN A 45 6.28 10.55 -3.06
C ASN A 45 5.56 9.19 -3.20
N PRO A 46 4.75 9.01 -4.25
CA PRO A 46 3.91 7.83 -4.46
C PRO A 46 4.74 6.60 -4.88
N THR A 47 5.60 6.13 -3.98
CA THR A 47 6.41 4.92 -4.18
C THR A 47 6.25 4.00 -2.98
N ILE A 48 6.16 2.69 -3.25
CA ILE A 48 6.01 1.65 -2.22
C ILE A 48 7.11 1.76 -1.16
N SER A 49 8.37 1.95 -1.59
CA SER A 49 9.53 2.05 -0.70
C SER A 49 9.49 3.26 0.24
N SER A 50 9.02 4.43 -0.24
CA SER A 50 8.86 5.63 0.58
C SER A 50 7.74 5.45 1.60
N CYS A 51 6.62 4.88 1.15
CA CYS A 51 5.47 4.57 2.00
C CYS A 51 5.84 3.57 3.09
N LEU A 52 6.57 2.51 2.78
CA LEU A 52 7.02 1.55 3.79
C LEU A 52 7.96 2.17 4.83
N ARG A 53 8.85 3.08 4.40
CA ARG A 53 9.72 3.82 5.31
C ARG A 53 8.90 4.71 6.25
N PHE A 54 7.83 5.32 5.72
CA PHE A 54 6.88 6.11 6.49
C PHE A 54 6.10 5.25 7.49
N LEU A 55 5.51 4.13 7.04
CA LEU A 55 4.74 3.21 7.88
C LEU A 55 5.58 2.60 9.01
N ARG A 56 6.90 2.43 8.81
CA ARG A 56 7.83 2.04 9.89
C ARG A 56 8.06 3.13 10.93
N LYS A 57 8.05 4.41 10.53
CA LYS A 57 8.19 5.56 11.44
C LYS A 57 6.87 5.95 12.11
N THR A 58 5.74 5.56 11.51
CA THR A 58 4.41 6.02 11.90
C THR A 58 3.48 4.83 12.12
N PRO A 59 3.46 4.26 13.34
CA PRO A 59 2.74 3.01 13.61
C PRO A 59 1.22 3.13 13.43
N TRP A 60 0.62 4.29 13.73
CA TRP A 60 -0.82 4.51 13.53
C TRP A 60 -1.22 4.40 12.05
N ALA A 61 -0.34 4.84 11.14
CA ALA A 61 -0.58 4.78 9.70
C ALA A 61 -0.55 3.33 9.21
N ARG A 62 0.37 2.53 9.75
CA ARG A 62 0.40 1.08 9.54
C ARG A 62 -0.91 0.41 9.96
N THR A 63 -1.39 0.69 11.17
CA THR A 63 -2.66 0.12 11.65
C THR A 63 -3.83 0.50 10.74
N LYS A 64 -3.88 1.74 10.23
CA LYS A 64 -4.92 2.18 9.29
C LYS A 64 -4.88 1.43 7.96
N VAL A 65 -3.69 1.22 7.41
CA VAL A 65 -3.48 0.45 6.18
C VAL A 65 -3.90 -1.02 6.37
N GLU A 66 -3.53 -1.64 7.50
CA GLU A 66 -3.94 -3.00 7.84
C GLU A 66 -5.46 -3.12 8.05
N GLU A 67 -6.09 -2.18 8.75
CA GLU A 67 -7.54 -2.14 8.95
C GLU A 67 -8.29 -2.01 7.61
N LEU A 68 -7.79 -1.15 6.72
CA LEU A 68 -8.35 -0.98 5.39
C LEU A 68 -8.27 -2.30 4.61
N TYR A 69 -7.13 -2.97 4.63
CA TYR A 69 -6.95 -4.27 3.98
C TYR A 69 -7.90 -5.35 4.52
N ILE A 70 -8.08 -5.42 5.84
CA ILE A 70 -9.03 -6.37 6.45
C ILE A 70 -10.47 -6.07 6.00
N ARG A 71 -10.86 -4.79 5.94
CA ARG A 71 -12.18 -4.39 5.44
C ARG A 71 -12.38 -4.82 3.98
N GLU A 72 -11.35 -4.65 3.15
CA GLU A 72 -11.38 -5.08 1.75
C GLU A 72 -11.50 -6.60 1.61
N CYS A 73 -10.74 -7.36 2.40
CA CYS A 73 -10.84 -8.82 2.41
C CYS A 73 -12.20 -9.33 2.91
N LYS A 74 -12.86 -8.63 3.83
CA LYS A 74 -14.19 -8.99 4.33
C LYS A 74 -15.32 -8.66 3.36
N ASN A 75 -15.10 -7.74 2.42
CA ASN A 75 -16.12 -7.26 1.49
C ASN A 75 -16.11 -8.00 0.13
N LYS A 76 -15.57 -9.22 0.11
CA LYS A 76 -15.47 -10.11 -1.05
C LYS A 76 -16.14 -11.44 -0.72
#